data_AF-A0A516HE10-F1
#
_entry.id   AF-A0A516HE10-F1
#
_cell.length_a   1.000
_cell.length_b   1.000
_cell.length_c   1.000
_cell.angle_alpha   90.00
_cell.angle_beta   90.00
_cell.angle_gamma   90.00
#
_symmetry.space_group_name_H-M   'P 1'
#
loop_
_entity.id
_entity.type
_entity.pdbx_description
1 polymer ?
#
loop_
_entity_poly.entity_id
_entity_poly.type
_entity_poly.pdbx_seq_one_letter_code
_entity_poly.pdbx_strand_id
1 'polypeptide(L)'
;MVKIFKSPKRQNNTEQKIQVDILRFDMNGDGVARHGQKSVFVAGALPGETVEAKVVCEQSKFIRAKAIKVSNANAQRITPDCKHFYQCGGCDFQHMDGELELSVKKQKIDEVFKRNAGAENLPWQPPVVSEPWHYRRKARIGVQYNRLNEPSIGFRQKNSKHITPIKSCPTLVRPLADVFPPLQKLIEQLAGRQVIGHVEAFYTAYVTLVFRYLGKLSEKNRQSLRQFGLEHDYRILVVDDQQTIDLSANGNSQLSYQIDDCQLYFSPRDFIQVNAELNKAMVEQAIAWLSLDMNDSVLDLFCGLGNFSLPIAKRVNSLVGVEGVQEMVDRATANAKANGVNNCQFYQADLNAENLVWPWQENLAFNKVLLDPARAGAIGAIKPIAELGVDKVLYISCDAATMARDSQLLLASGYKLEKIALLDMFAQTRHVETMALFHKTNPR
;
A
#
# COMPACT_ATOMS: atom_id res chain seq x y z
N MET A 1 20.92 16.36 50.19
CA MET A 1 21.33 16.72 48.81
C MET A 1 21.02 15.55 47.88
N VAL A 2 19.93 15.63 47.12
CA VAL A 2 19.61 14.61 46.10
C VAL A 2 20.54 14.85 44.91
N LYS A 3 21.46 13.91 44.65
CA LYS A 3 22.30 13.93 43.45
C LYS A 3 21.42 13.60 42.24
N ILE A 4 20.95 14.63 41.54
CA ILE A 4 20.31 14.48 40.24
C ILE A 4 21.38 14.00 39.26
N PHE A 5 21.31 12.72 38.88
CA PHE A 5 22.19 12.13 37.88
C PHE A 5 21.82 12.71 36.51
N LYS A 6 22.52 13.76 36.06
CA LYS A 6 22.44 14.21 34.67
C LYS A 6 23.18 13.20 33.80
N SER A 7 22.46 12.44 32.98
CA SER A 7 23.08 11.61 31.96
C SER A 7 24.02 12.46 31.10
N PRO A 8 25.25 12.00 30.80
CA PRO A 8 26.17 12.74 29.96
C PRO A 8 25.52 12.99 28.59
N LYS A 9 25.64 14.23 28.08
CA LYS A 9 25.23 14.56 26.72
C LYS A 9 25.99 13.63 25.77
N ARG A 10 25.28 12.71 25.10
CA ARG A 10 25.85 11.90 24.01
C ARG A 10 26.45 12.87 22.99
N GLN A 11 27.75 12.73 22.72
CA GLN A 11 28.34 13.33 21.53
C GLN A 11 27.61 12.76 20.32
N ASN A 12 26.85 13.61 19.64
CA ASN A 12 26.23 13.25 18.39
C ASN A 12 27.33 13.24 17.32
N ASN A 13 27.95 12.09 17.08
CA ASN A 13 28.78 11.83 15.89
C ASN A 13 27.95 11.71 14.60
N THR A 14 26.78 12.35 14.58
CA THR A 14 26.01 12.56 13.36
C THR A 14 26.93 13.28 12.37
N GLU A 15 27.06 12.74 11.17
CA GLU A 15 27.98 13.17 10.10
C GLU A 15 29.37 12.54 10.02
N GLN A 16 29.78 11.71 10.99
CA GLN A 16 31.00 10.91 10.83
C GLN A 16 30.87 9.96 9.62
N LYS A 17 31.94 9.82 8.84
CA LYS A 17 32.02 8.85 7.76
C LYS A 17 32.73 7.59 8.24
N ILE A 18 32.17 6.43 7.88
CA ILE A 18 32.74 5.11 8.18
C ILE A 18 32.81 4.30 6.90
N GLN A 19 33.86 3.48 6.75
CA GLN A 19 33.94 2.49 5.69
C GLN A 19 33.54 1.13 6.26
N VAL A 20 32.63 0.44 5.58
CA VAL A 20 32.10 -0.85 6.03
C VAL A 20 31.83 -1.77 4.84
N ASP A 21 31.98 -3.08 5.06
CA ASP A 21 31.57 -4.12 4.13
C ASP A 21 30.18 -4.63 4.48
N ILE A 22 29.30 -4.66 3.49
CA ILE A 22 27.90 -5.05 3.67
C ILE A 22 27.78 -6.56 3.55
N LEU A 23 27.27 -7.18 4.62
CA LEU A 23 27.23 -8.63 4.77
C LEU A 23 25.93 -9.24 4.24
N ARG A 24 24.80 -8.58 4.53
CA ARG A 24 23.45 -9.07 4.23
C ARG A 24 22.44 -7.94 4.30
N PHE A 25 21.19 -8.22 3.98
CA PHE A 25 20.08 -7.31 4.26
C PHE A 25 19.50 -7.50 5.66
N ASP A 26 18.83 -6.48 6.16
CA ASP A 26 17.84 -6.58 7.23
C ASP A 26 16.42 -6.81 6.65
N MET A 27 15.41 -6.93 7.51
CA MET A 27 14.00 -7.13 7.12
C MET A 27 13.40 -5.94 6.35
N ASN A 28 14.09 -4.81 6.27
CA ASN A 28 13.68 -3.62 5.55
C ASN A 28 14.40 -3.45 4.20
N GLY A 29 15.34 -4.34 3.89
CA GLY A 29 16.22 -4.23 2.73
C GLY A 29 17.33 -3.19 2.89
N ASP A 30 17.62 -2.76 4.13
CA ASP A 30 18.82 -1.95 4.41
C ASP A 30 20.04 -2.89 4.57
N GLY A 31 21.20 -2.46 4.08
CA GLY A 31 22.43 -3.24 4.18
C GLY A 31 22.91 -3.33 5.64
N VAL A 32 23.34 -4.52 6.07
CA VAL A 32 23.84 -4.78 7.42
C VAL A 32 25.34 -5.03 7.37
N ALA A 33 26.07 -4.26 8.16
CA ALA A 33 27.51 -4.41 8.36
C ALA A 33 27.86 -4.45 9.85
N ARG A 34 29.14 -4.63 10.16
CA ARG A 34 29.69 -4.48 11.51
C ARG A 34 30.76 -3.39 11.54
N HIS A 35 30.75 -2.60 12.61
CA HIS A 35 31.80 -1.62 12.91
C HIS A 35 32.18 -1.78 14.38
N GLY A 36 33.29 -2.46 14.65
CA GLY A 36 33.63 -2.94 15.98
C GLY A 36 32.58 -3.92 16.51
N GLN A 37 32.04 -3.65 17.70
CA GLN A 37 30.99 -4.47 18.34
C GLN A 37 29.56 -4.06 17.94
N LYS A 38 29.38 -2.98 17.16
CA LYS A 38 28.06 -2.46 16.79
C LYS A 38 27.62 -2.99 15.42
N SER A 39 26.33 -3.27 15.32
CA SER A 39 25.69 -3.49 14.01
C SER A 39 25.45 -2.15 13.31
N VAL A 40 25.74 -2.08 12.02
CA VAL A 40 25.53 -0.88 11.19
C VAL A 40 24.46 -1.18 10.16
N PHE A 41 23.40 -0.40 10.14
CA PHE A 41 22.35 -0.45 9.13
C PHE A 41 22.58 0.68 8.13
N VAL A 42 22.87 0.35 6.88
CA VAL A 42 23.26 1.28 5.83
C VAL A 42 22.18 1.33 4.76
N ALA A 43 21.43 2.44 4.74
CA ALA A 43 20.43 2.67 3.70
C ALA A 43 21.11 2.90 2.34
N GLY A 44 20.62 2.22 1.31
CA GLY A 44 21.11 2.34 -0.06
C GLY A 44 22.34 1.46 -0.39
N ALA A 45 22.68 0.51 0.48
CA ALA A 45 23.82 -0.40 0.31
C ALA A 45 23.35 -1.85 0.13
N LEU A 46 24.01 -2.59 -0.75
CA LEU A 46 23.68 -3.98 -1.10
C LEU A 46 24.72 -4.95 -0.51
N PRO A 47 24.37 -6.22 -0.22
CA PRO A 47 25.30 -7.25 0.19
C PRO A 47 26.46 -7.44 -0.79
N GLY A 48 27.64 -7.70 -0.25
CA GLY A 48 28.88 -7.84 -1.03
C GLY A 48 29.57 -6.51 -1.36
N GLU A 49 28.97 -5.38 -1.00
CA GLU A 49 29.55 -4.06 -1.28
C GLU A 49 30.48 -3.56 -0.19
N THR A 50 31.49 -2.80 -0.60
CA THR A 50 32.25 -1.93 0.30
C THR A 50 31.77 -0.50 0.12
N VAL A 51 31.31 0.13 1.21
CA VAL A 51 30.69 1.45 1.16
C VAL A 51 31.30 2.42 2.17
N GLU A 52 31.47 3.67 1.73
CA GLU A 52 31.64 4.82 2.62
C GLU A 52 30.24 5.33 3.00
N ALA A 53 29.91 5.26 4.28
CA ALA A 53 28.59 5.59 4.81
C ALA A 53 28.65 6.79 5.77
N LYS A 54 27.67 7.71 5.64
CA LYS A 54 27.46 8.83 6.57
C LYS A 54 26.62 8.36 7.74
N VAL A 55 27.13 8.47 8.97
CA VAL A 55 26.36 8.17 10.19
C VAL A 55 25.21 9.17 10.33
N VAL A 56 23.99 8.65 10.37
CA VAL A 56 22.74 9.40 10.56
C VAL A 56 22.36 9.42 12.04
N CYS A 57 22.47 8.28 12.72
CA CYS A 57 22.30 8.20 14.16
C CYS A 57 23.14 7.07 14.76
N GLU A 58 23.61 7.27 15.98
CA GLU A 58 24.36 6.26 16.72
C GLU A 58 23.70 5.98 18.08
N GLN A 59 23.55 4.69 18.38
CA GLN A 59 23.06 4.19 19.65
C GLN A 59 24.09 3.25 20.29
N SER A 60 23.78 2.74 21.48
CA SER A 60 24.70 1.85 22.23
C SER A 60 24.95 0.53 21.50
N LYS A 61 23.93 -0.04 20.85
CA LYS A 61 24.00 -1.35 20.19
C LYS A 61 24.14 -1.28 18.66
N PHE A 62 23.75 -0.16 18.04
CA PHE A 62 23.72 -0.05 16.59
C PHE A 62 23.98 1.37 16.08
N ILE A 63 24.34 1.44 14.81
CA ILE A 63 24.52 2.66 14.03
C ILE A 63 23.56 2.60 12.85
N ARG A 64 22.89 3.72 12.51
CA ARG A 64 22.23 3.89 11.21
C ARG A 64 23.04 4.86 10.38
N ALA A 65 23.29 4.49 9.13
CA ALA A 65 24.06 5.27 8.20
C ALA A 65 23.39 5.27 6.82
N LYS A 66 23.85 6.15 5.93
CA LYS A 66 23.43 6.20 4.54
C LYS A 66 24.67 6.08 3.65
N ALA A 67 24.60 5.22 2.62
CA ALA A 67 25.69 5.10 1.66
C ALA A 67 25.93 6.45 0.95
N ILE A 68 27.19 6.88 0.90
CA ILE A 68 27.65 8.06 0.17
C ILE A 68 28.37 7.64 -1.11
N LYS A 69 29.27 6.66 -0.99
CA LYS A 69 30.10 6.15 -2.07
C LYS A 69 30.19 4.65 -1.97
N VAL A 70 30.08 3.98 -3.10
CA VAL A 70 30.23 2.53 -3.25
C VAL A 70 31.51 2.30 -4.05
N SER A 71 32.48 1.56 -3.49
CA SER A 71 33.77 1.30 -4.14
C SER A 71 33.81 -0.04 -4.85
N ASN A 72 33.22 -1.07 -4.23
CA ASN A 72 32.99 -2.38 -4.84
C ASN A 72 31.48 -2.57 -4.95
N ALA A 73 30.93 -2.33 -6.14
CA ALA A 73 29.48 -2.40 -6.35
C ALA A 73 29.01 -3.84 -6.58
N ASN A 74 27.84 -4.19 -6.06
CA ASN A 74 27.19 -5.44 -6.38
C ASN A 74 26.80 -5.44 -7.88
N ALA A 75 26.90 -6.60 -8.54
CA ALA A 75 26.58 -6.73 -9.97
C ALA A 75 25.13 -6.33 -10.32
N GLN A 76 24.21 -6.48 -9.37
CA GLN A 76 22.78 -6.12 -9.49
C GLN A 76 22.50 -4.67 -9.06
N ARG A 77 23.52 -3.86 -8.76
CA ARG A 77 23.34 -2.43 -8.50
C ARG A 77 23.03 -1.71 -9.81
N ILE A 78 21.93 -0.96 -9.80
CA ILE A 78 21.57 -0.07 -10.90
C ILE A 78 21.60 1.40 -10.46
N THR A 79 21.61 2.31 -11.43
CA THR A 79 21.45 3.74 -11.17
C THR A 79 19.96 4.05 -11.04
N PRO A 80 19.51 4.71 -9.95
CA PRO A 80 18.11 5.11 -9.80
C PRO A 80 17.63 6.05 -10.92
N ASP A 81 16.52 5.70 -11.56
CA ASP A 81 15.89 6.54 -12.60
C ASP A 81 15.35 7.87 -12.04
N CYS A 82 14.88 7.87 -10.79
CA CYS A 82 14.35 9.07 -10.16
C CYS A 82 15.48 9.94 -9.58
N LYS A 83 15.63 11.15 -10.13
CA LYS A 83 16.55 12.19 -9.60
C LYS A 83 16.31 12.55 -8.13
N HIS A 84 15.11 12.28 -7.61
CA HIS A 84 14.71 12.57 -6.24
C HIS A 84 14.93 11.39 -5.27
N PHE A 85 15.33 10.21 -5.76
CA PHE A 85 15.35 8.94 -5.01
C PHE A 85 16.07 9.04 -3.66
N TYR A 86 17.24 9.67 -3.61
CA TYR A 86 18.03 9.76 -2.38
C TYR A 86 17.49 10.73 -1.33
N GLN A 87 16.48 11.55 -1.66
CA GLN A 87 15.87 12.53 -0.75
C GLN A 87 14.41 12.17 -0.42
N CYS A 88 13.64 11.80 -1.44
CA CYS A 88 12.24 11.43 -1.35
C CYS A 88 12.05 10.14 -0.55
N GLY A 89 11.02 10.08 0.29
CA GLY A 89 10.64 8.89 1.06
C GLY A 89 9.69 7.94 0.36
N GLY A 90 9.43 8.13 -0.95
CA GLY A 90 8.47 7.33 -1.71
C GLY A 90 8.99 5.95 -2.16
N CYS A 91 10.29 5.83 -2.43
CA CYS A 91 10.92 4.61 -2.95
C CYS A 91 12.13 4.20 -2.11
N ASP A 92 12.41 2.91 -2.07
CA ASP A 92 13.50 2.30 -1.30
C ASP A 92 14.53 1.58 -2.17
N PHE A 93 14.12 0.97 -3.28
CA PHE A 93 14.91 -0.05 -3.97
C PHE A 93 15.36 0.30 -5.38
N GLN A 94 15.21 1.55 -5.86
CA GLN A 94 15.67 1.94 -7.21
C GLN A 94 17.18 1.79 -7.49
N HIS A 95 17.96 1.36 -6.50
CA HIS A 95 19.41 1.15 -6.62
C HIS A 95 19.78 -0.32 -6.79
N MET A 96 18.80 -1.22 -6.90
CA MET A 96 18.96 -2.62 -7.24
C MET A 96 18.05 -2.98 -8.43
N ASP A 97 18.43 -3.99 -9.21
CA ASP A 97 17.57 -4.51 -10.27
C ASP A 97 16.30 -5.20 -9.72
N GLY A 98 15.36 -5.48 -10.62
CA GLY A 98 14.06 -6.06 -10.25
C GLY A 98 14.17 -7.48 -9.69
N GLU A 99 15.16 -8.27 -10.12
CA GLU A 99 15.34 -9.63 -9.61
C GLU A 99 15.78 -9.61 -8.14
N LEU A 100 16.74 -8.76 -7.81
CA LEU A 100 17.18 -8.55 -6.43
C LEU A 100 16.08 -7.93 -5.57
N GLU A 101 15.27 -7.02 -6.10
CA GLU A 101 14.11 -6.47 -5.38
C GLU A 101 13.13 -7.58 -4.96
N LEU A 102 12.76 -8.46 -5.90
CA LEU A 102 11.84 -9.56 -5.63
C LEU A 102 12.45 -10.58 -4.65
N SER A 103 13.74 -10.87 -4.77
CA SER A 103 14.42 -11.81 -3.86
C SER A 103 14.48 -11.28 -2.42
N VAL A 104 14.73 -9.97 -2.23
CA VAL A 104 14.74 -9.33 -0.91
C VAL A 104 13.35 -9.35 -0.28
N LYS A 105 12.31 -9.06 -1.08
CA LYS A 105 10.91 -9.14 -0.61
C LYS A 105 10.52 -10.55 -0.22
N LYS A 106 10.91 -11.55 -1.01
CA LYS A 106 10.68 -12.97 -0.73
C LYS A 106 11.37 -13.41 0.56
N GLN A 107 12.66 -13.08 0.73
CA GLN A 107 13.42 -13.41 1.93
C GLN A 107 12.75 -12.84 3.19
N LYS A 108 12.23 -11.61 3.12
CA LYS A 108 11.49 -11.01 4.25
C LYS A 108 10.28 -11.85 4.64
N ILE A 109 9.52 -12.36 3.67
CA ILE A 109 8.35 -13.22 3.93
C ILE A 109 8.80 -14.55 4.54
N ASP A 110 9.83 -15.19 3.98
CA ASP A 110 10.40 -16.44 4.50
C ASP A 110 10.83 -16.30 5.98
N GLU A 111 11.59 -15.25 6.32
CA GLU A 111 12.05 -15.00 7.69
C GLU A 111 10.89 -14.81 8.68
N VAL A 112 9.85 -14.12 8.25
CA VAL A 112 8.66 -13.82 9.06
C VAL A 112 7.81 -15.06 9.29
N PHE A 113 7.55 -15.86 8.26
CA PHE A 113 6.81 -17.11 8.38
C PHE A 113 7.57 -18.15 9.20
N LYS A 114 8.88 -18.27 9.00
CA LYS A 114 9.73 -19.14 9.81
C LYS A 114 9.62 -18.79 11.29
N ARG A 115 9.66 -17.49 11.62
CA ARG A 115 9.63 -17.02 13.00
C ARG A 115 8.26 -17.14 13.66
N ASN A 116 7.18 -16.81 12.94
CA ASN A 116 5.86 -16.63 13.55
C ASN A 116 4.93 -17.84 13.32
N ALA A 117 5.06 -18.55 12.20
CA ALA A 117 4.23 -19.70 11.85
C ALA A 117 4.98 -21.05 11.97
N GLY A 118 6.30 -21.02 12.21
CA GLY A 118 7.13 -22.22 12.22
C GLY A 118 7.29 -22.89 10.84
N ALA A 119 6.88 -22.21 9.77
CA ALA A 119 6.94 -22.74 8.41
C ALA A 119 8.30 -22.42 7.79
N GLU A 120 9.16 -23.44 7.63
CA GLU A 120 10.51 -23.27 7.08
C GLU A 120 10.56 -23.32 5.55
N ASN A 121 9.69 -24.12 4.93
CA ASN A 121 9.63 -24.30 3.48
C ASN A 121 8.26 -23.88 2.96
N LEU A 122 8.18 -22.65 2.47
CA LEU A 122 6.95 -22.09 1.93
C LEU A 122 6.68 -22.61 0.50
N PRO A 123 5.44 -22.98 0.15
CA PRO A 123 5.07 -23.50 -1.18
C PRO A 123 4.95 -22.37 -2.20
N TRP A 124 6.08 -21.74 -2.50
CA TRP A 124 6.17 -20.56 -3.36
C TRP A 124 5.64 -20.84 -4.77
N GLN A 125 4.75 -19.97 -5.21
CA GLN A 125 4.36 -19.80 -6.60
C GLN A 125 5.15 -18.63 -7.22
N PRO A 126 5.19 -18.50 -8.56
CA PRO A 126 5.79 -17.33 -9.20
C PRO A 126 5.20 -16.02 -8.66
N PRO A 127 6.01 -14.96 -8.50
CA PRO A 127 5.49 -13.68 -8.05
C PRO A 127 4.55 -13.09 -9.10
N VAL A 128 3.48 -12.44 -8.64
CA VAL A 128 2.61 -11.63 -9.50
C VAL A 128 3.26 -10.26 -9.63
N VAL A 129 3.65 -9.89 -10.84
CA VAL A 129 4.37 -8.66 -11.14
C VAL A 129 3.66 -7.86 -12.23
N SER A 130 3.99 -6.57 -12.31
CA SER A 130 3.54 -5.66 -13.37
C SER A 130 4.70 -4.73 -13.73
N GLU A 131 4.49 -3.78 -14.64
CA GLU A 131 5.50 -2.78 -14.96
C GLU A 131 6.03 -2.07 -13.68
N PRO A 132 7.35 -2.02 -13.46
CA PRO A 132 7.93 -1.45 -12.24
C PRO A 132 7.82 0.08 -12.17
N TRP A 133 7.49 0.70 -13.30
CA TRP A 133 7.33 2.14 -13.47
C TRP A 133 5.93 2.46 -13.98
N HIS A 134 5.50 3.70 -13.76
CA HIS A 134 4.20 4.21 -14.23
C HIS A 134 2.98 3.39 -13.81
N TYR A 135 3.07 2.62 -12.73
CA TYR A 135 1.99 1.78 -12.25
C TYR A 135 1.04 2.50 -11.30
N ARG A 136 1.53 3.55 -10.59
CA ARG A 136 0.80 4.16 -9.48
C ARG A 136 -0.23 5.17 -9.97
N ARG A 137 -1.50 4.77 -9.93
CA ARG A 137 -2.64 5.59 -10.34
C ARG A 137 -3.19 6.54 -9.27
N LYS A 138 -2.74 6.47 -8.02
CA LYS A 138 -3.19 7.34 -6.92
C LYS A 138 -2.02 7.81 -6.06
N ALA A 139 -1.97 9.11 -5.78
CA ALA A 139 -0.95 9.76 -4.98
C ALA A 139 -1.56 10.80 -4.04
N ARG A 140 -0.95 10.96 -2.87
CA ARG A 140 -1.23 12.06 -1.96
C ARG A 140 -0.02 12.99 -1.96
N ILE A 141 -0.13 14.08 -2.69
CA ILE A 141 0.95 15.05 -2.90
C ILE A 141 0.88 16.06 -1.76
N GLY A 142 1.93 16.12 -0.95
CA GLY A 142 2.00 17.08 0.16
C GLY A 142 2.33 18.48 -0.34
N VAL A 143 1.81 19.48 0.36
CA VAL A 143 2.13 20.89 0.16
C VAL A 143 2.61 21.44 1.50
N GLN A 144 3.83 21.96 1.53
CA GLN A 144 4.45 22.56 2.71
C GLN A 144 4.95 23.96 2.36
N TYR A 145 4.86 24.91 3.28
CA TYR A 145 5.27 26.28 3.02
C TYR A 145 6.49 26.68 3.85
N ASN A 146 7.37 27.49 3.26
CA ASN A 146 8.47 28.11 3.99
C ASN A 146 8.04 29.40 4.72
N ARG A 147 8.98 30.09 5.38
CA ARG A 147 8.70 31.33 6.12
C ARG A 147 8.28 32.51 5.23
N LEU A 148 8.62 32.46 3.93
CA LEU A 148 8.21 33.43 2.91
C LEU A 148 6.87 33.04 2.26
N ASN A 149 6.18 32.05 2.82
CA ASN A 149 4.95 31.47 2.30
C ASN A 149 5.10 30.78 0.94
N GLU A 150 6.30 30.45 0.47
CA GLU A 150 6.52 29.76 -0.80
C GLU A 150 6.22 28.25 -0.63
N PRO A 151 5.40 27.65 -1.51
CA PRO A 151 5.06 26.24 -1.43
C PRO A 151 6.23 25.34 -1.88
N SER A 152 6.31 24.18 -1.25
CA SER A 152 7.11 23.02 -1.64
C SER A 152 6.14 21.86 -1.84
N ILE A 153 6.08 21.36 -3.06
CA ILE A 153 5.12 20.35 -3.49
C ILE A 153 5.85 19.06 -3.82
N GLY A 154 5.38 17.96 -3.25
CA GLY A 154 5.98 16.66 -3.48
C GLY A 154 5.65 15.65 -2.39
N PHE A 155 6.66 14.87 -2.00
CA PHE A 155 6.51 13.82 -1.00
C PHE A 155 7.41 14.05 0.19
N ARG A 156 7.05 13.47 1.33
CA ARG A 156 7.86 13.54 2.55
C ARG A 156 9.24 12.91 2.32
N GLN A 157 10.26 13.51 2.91
CA GLN A 157 11.59 12.95 2.99
C GLN A 157 11.62 11.69 3.87
N LYS A 158 12.61 10.82 3.66
CA LYS A 158 12.81 9.65 4.52
C LYS A 158 13.02 10.09 5.98
N ASN A 159 12.22 9.52 6.89
CA ASN A 159 12.28 9.79 8.33
C ASN A 159 12.16 11.27 8.72
N SER A 160 11.46 12.08 7.91
CA SER A 160 11.35 13.52 8.11
C SER A 160 9.95 14.03 7.77
N LYS A 161 9.54 15.13 8.40
CA LYS A 161 8.28 15.83 8.10
C LYS A 161 8.42 16.80 6.92
N HIS A 162 9.64 17.06 6.47
CA HIS A 162 9.92 17.96 5.36
C HIS A 162 9.53 17.35 4.02
N ILE A 163 9.07 18.18 3.10
CA ILE A 163 8.74 17.77 1.73
C ILE A 163 9.97 17.93 0.84
N THR A 164 10.27 16.90 0.05
CA THR A 164 11.16 16.99 -1.11
C THR A 164 10.37 17.59 -2.27
N PRO A 165 10.78 18.74 -2.82
CA PRO A 165 10.19 19.27 -4.05
C PRO A 165 10.41 18.28 -5.19
N ILE A 166 9.32 17.78 -5.77
CA ILE A 166 9.36 16.82 -6.88
C ILE A 166 9.10 17.57 -8.18
N LYS A 167 9.87 17.24 -9.22
CA LYS A 167 9.65 17.75 -10.59
C LYS A 167 8.89 16.74 -11.44
N SER A 168 9.25 15.47 -11.29
CA SER A 168 8.60 14.34 -11.95
C SER A 168 8.72 13.10 -11.08
N CYS A 169 7.74 12.19 -11.16
CA CYS A 169 7.74 10.95 -10.41
C CYS A 169 7.50 9.74 -11.35
N PRO A 170 8.54 8.93 -11.62
CA PRO A 170 8.45 7.84 -12.60
C PRO A 170 7.58 6.66 -12.14
N THR A 171 7.23 6.57 -10.86
CA THR A 171 6.29 5.54 -10.38
C THR A 171 4.84 5.92 -10.63
N LEU A 172 4.51 7.21 -10.77
CA LEU A 172 3.16 7.64 -11.14
C LEU A 172 2.90 7.33 -12.61
N VAL A 173 1.65 6.95 -12.90
CA VAL A 173 1.16 6.81 -14.28
C VAL A 173 1.51 8.05 -15.10
N ARG A 174 1.77 7.87 -16.40
CA ARG A 174 2.26 8.96 -17.28
C ARG A 174 1.45 10.26 -17.18
N PRO A 175 0.10 10.25 -17.16
CA PRO A 175 -0.69 11.48 -17.01
C PRO A 175 -0.49 12.23 -15.69
N LEU A 176 0.03 11.57 -14.66
CA LEU A 176 0.32 12.17 -13.34
C LEU A 176 1.81 12.41 -13.09
N ALA A 177 2.72 11.84 -13.89
CA ALA A 177 4.15 11.86 -13.63
C ALA A 177 4.70 13.29 -13.47
N ASP A 178 4.20 14.22 -14.28
CA ASP A 178 4.67 15.61 -14.35
C ASP A 178 3.64 16.62 -13.79
N VAL A 179 2.75 16.18 -12.91
CA VAL A 179 1.71 17.06 -12.31
C VAL A 179 2.30 18.15 -11.41
N PHE A 180 3.54 17.98 -10.91
CA PHE A 180 4.10 18.82 -9.85
C PHE A 180 4.42 20.27 -10.29
N PRO A 181 5.11 20.55 -11.42
CA PRO A 181 5.40 21.92 -11.82
C PRO A 181 4.15 22.77 -12.13
N PRO A 182 3.14 22.26 -12.86
CA PRO A 182 1.87 22.98 -13.02
C PRO A 182 1.17 23.25 -11.68
N LEU A 183 1.16 22.26 -10.78
CA LEU A 183 0.55 22.41 -9.47
C LEU A 183 1.27 23.45 -8.61
N GLN A 184 2.60 23.53 -8.70
CA GLN A 184 3.42 24.57 -8.05
C GLN A 184 2.99 25.96 -8.51
N LYS A 185 2.94 26.18 -9.82
CA LYS A 185 2.54 27.47 -10.41
C LYS A 185 1.12 27.87 -10.00
N LEU A 186 0.17 26.92 -9.99
CA LEU A 186 -1.18 27.18 -9.53
C LEU A 186 -1.22 27.61 -8.05
N ILE A 187 -0.62 26.81 -7.16
CA ILE A 187 -0.69 27.07 -5.71
C ILE A 187 0.00 28.39 -5.34
N GLU A 188 1.08 28.76 -6.02
CA GLU A 188 1.73 30.06 -5.86
C GLU A 188 0.79 31.24 -6.18
N GLN A 189 -0.19 31.07 -7.06
CA GLN A 189 -1.11 32.15 -7.45
C GLN A 189 -2.35 32.26 -6.56
N LEU A 190 -2.66 31.23 -5.76
CA LEU A 190 -3.86 31.20 -4.92
C LEU A 190 -3.71 32.12 -3.70
N ALA A 191 -4.71 32.99 -3.51
CA ALA A 191 -4.77 33.82 -2.30
C ALA A 191 -5.08 32.94 -1.09
N GLY A 192 -4.33 33.11 0.01
CA GLY A 192 -4.53 32.31 1.22
C GLY A 192 -4.13 30.83 1.08
N ARG A 193 -3.25 30.49 0.11
CA ARG A 193 -2.79 29.13 -0.21
C ARG A 193 -2.42 28.23 0.98
N GLN A 194 -1.98 28.81 2.09
CA GLN A 194 -1.58 28.11 3.33
C GLN A 194 -2.58 27.08 3.88
N VAL A 195 -3.86 27.21 3.52
CA VAL A 195 -4.92 26.26 3.91
C VAL A 195 -4.87 24.93 3.15
N ILE A 196 -4.10 24.84 2.06
CA ILE A 196 -3.91 23.63 1.26
C ILE A 196 -2.71 22.87 1.80
N GLY A 197 -2.96 21.80 2.56
CA GLY A 197 -1.88 20.95 3.10
C GLY A 197 -1.49 19.77 2.20
N HIS A 198 -2.38 19.35 1.30
CA HIS A 198 -2.11 18.31 0.30
C HIS A 198 -3.14 18.36 -0.83
N VAL A 199 -2.77 17.73 -1.95
CA VAL A 199 -3.63 17.47 -3.09
C VAL A 199 -3.60 15.96 -3.34
N GLU A 200 -4.77 15.32 -3.36
CA GLU A 200 -4.85 13.94 -3.82
C GLU A 200 -4.97 13.95 -5.34
N ALA A 201 -4.17 13.12 -6.00
CA ALA A 201 -4.18 12.98 -7.44
C ALA A 201 -4.45 11.52 -7.77
N PHE A 202 -5.42 11.25 -8.63
CA PHE A 202 -5.60 9.91 -9.15
C PHE A 202 -6.03 9.92 -10.61
N TYR A 203 -5.71 8.83 -11.29
CA TYR A 203 -6.00 8.62 -12.70
C TYR A 203 -6.88 7.39 -12.87
N THR A 204 -7.97 7.57 -13.59
CA THR A 204 -8.86 6.50 -14.05
C THR A 204 -9.06 6.67 -15.55
N ALA A 205 -10.24 7.14 -15.99
CA ALA A 205 -10.45 7.61 -17.35
C ALA A 205 -9.73 8.95 -17.61
N TYR A 206 -9.63 9.79 -16.58
CA TYR A 206 -9.03 11.12 -16.62
C TYR A 206 -8.27 11.40 -15.32
N VAL A 207 -7.41 12.41 -15.35
CA VAL A 207 -6.73 12.90 -14.14
C VAL A 207 -7.74 13.66 -13.28
N THR A 208 -7.83 13.29 -12.01
CA THR A 208 -8.62 13.99 -11.00
C THR A 208 -7.71 14.50 -9.89
N LEU A 209 -7.80 15.79 -9.59
CA LEU A 209 -7.11 16.44 -8.49
C LEU A 209 -8.11 16.88 -7.44
N VAL A 210 -7.86 16.47 -6.20
CA VAL A 210 -8.71 16.75 -5.05
C VAL A 210 -7.96 17.64 -4.09
N PHE A 211 -8.37 18.90 -4.06
CA PHE A 211 -7.81 19.91 -3.17
C PHE A 211 -8.54 19.83 -1.83
N ARG A 212 -7.82 19.47 -0.77
CA ARG A 212 -8.36 19.60 0.58
C ARG A 212 -8.12 21.02 1.08
N TYR A 213 -9.20 21.78 1.18
CA TYR A 213 -9.16 23.20 1.50
C TYR A 213 -9.74 23.41 2.91
N LEU A 214 -8.93 23.93 3.83
CA LEU A 214 -9.41 24.26 5.17
C LEU A 214 -10.07 25.65 5.15
N GLY A 215 -11.37 25.71 5.41
CA GLY A 215 -12.15 26.96 5.37
C GLY A 215 -12.81 27.27 4.01
N LYS A 216 -13.32 28.50 3.86
CA LYS A 216 -14.15 28.88 2.70
C LYS A 216 -13.31 29.22 1.48
N LEU A 217 -13.55 28.52 0.37
CA LEU A 217 -12.93 28.81 -0.92
C LEU A 217 -13.55 30.07 -1.57
N SER A 218 -12.70 31.08 -1.84
CA SER A 218 -13.10 32.35 -2.48
C SER A 218 -13.44 32.17 -3.97
N GLU A 219 -14.29 33.05 -4.53
CA GLU A 219 -14.67 32.96 -5.94
C GLU A 219 -13.48 33.14 -6.88
N LYS A 220 -12.52 34.02 -6.54
CA LYS A 220 -11.28 34.17 -7.30
C LYS A 220 -10.49 32.87 -7.37
N ASN A 221 -10.31 32.18 -6.24
CA ASN A 221 -9.62 30.89 -6.22
C ASN A 221 -10.43 29.80 -6.96
N ARG A 222 -11.77 29.82 -6.89
CA ARG A 222 -12.63 28.92 -7.68
C ARG A 222 -12.38 29.10 -9.17
N GLN A 223 -12.32 30.34 -9.66
CA GLN A 223 -12.04 30.63 -11.05
C GLN A 223 -10.64 30.16 -11.47
N SER A 224 -9.61 30.41 -10.65
CA SER A 224 -8.25 29.92 -10.93
C SER A 224 -8.18 28.39 -11.00
N LEU A 225 -8.87 27.68 -10.10
CA LEU A 225 -8.94 26.22 -10.09
C LEU A 225 -9.70 25.68 -11.32
N ARG A 226 -10.81 26.31 -11.70
CA ARG A 226 -11.55 25.98 -12.94
C ARG A 226 -10.67 26.14 -14.17
N GLN A 227 -10.00 27.28 -14.29
CA GLN A 227 -9.12 27.58 -15.41
C GLN A 227 -7.97 26.58 -15.50
N PHE A 228 -7.36 26.23 -14.36
CA PHE A 228 -6.32 25.21 -14.31
C PHE A 228 -6.83 23.83 -14.75
N GLY A 229 -8.05 23.46 -14.34
CA GLY A 229 -8.70 22.24 -14.81
C GLY A 229 -8.88 22.21 -16.33
N LEU A 230 -9.33 23.32 -16.92
CA LEU A 230 -9.51 23.46 -18.37
C LEU A 230 -8.19 23.42 -19.15
N GLU A 231 -7.16 24.12 -18.66
CA GLU A 231 -5.85 24.20 -19.32
C GLU A 231 -5.13 22.85 -19.41
N HIS A 232 -5.36 21.97 -18.44
CA HIS A 232 -4.66 20.69 -18.33
C HIS A 232 -5.55 19.47 -18.58
N ASP A 233 -6.84 19.67 -18.91
CA ASP A 233 -7.84 18.61 -19.00
C ASP A 233 -7.94 17.75 -17.72
N TYR A 234 -7.95 18.45 -16.57
CA TYR A 234 -8.06 17.84 -15.26
C TYR A 234 -9.45 18.05 -14.67
N ARG A 235 -9.97 16.98 -14.05
CA ARG A 235 -11.12 17.09 -13.15
C ARG A 235 -10.65 17.67 -11.82
N ILE A 236 -11.26 18.76 -11.38
CA ILE A 236 -10.89 19.46 -10.15
C ILE A 236 -12.00 19.33 -9.12
N LEU A 237 -11.71 18.63 -8.03
CA LEU A 237 -12.58 18.51 -6.87
C LEU A 237 -12.00 19.32 -5.71
N VAL A 238 -12.87 20.00 -4.98
CA VAL A 238 -12.49 20.68 -3.74
C VAL A 238 -13.29 20.06 -2.61
N VAL A 239 -12.57 19.55 -1.60
CA VAL A 239 -13.16 19.05 -0.38
C VAL A 239 -12.92 20.10 0.70
N ASP A 240 -13.99 20.75 1.13
CA ASP A 240 -14.00 21.58 2.33
C ASP A 240 -14.56 20.79 3.53
N ASP A 241 -14.69 21.43 4.69
CA ASP A 241 -15.14 20.77 5.92
C ASP A 241 -16.60 20.29 5.87
N GLN A 242 -17.39 20.72 4.87
CA GLN A 242 -18.82 20.44 4.77
C GLN A 242 -19.17 19.55 3.58
N GLN A 243 -18.49 19.71 2.44
CA GLN A 243 -18.89 19.07 1.20
C GLN A 243 -17.73 18.84 0.21
N THR A 244 -18.01 18.04 -0.81
CA THR A 244 -17.16 17.91 -2.01
C THR A 244 -17.80 18.71 -3.14
N ILE A 245 -17.04 19.64 -3.72
CA ILE A 245 -17.48 20.51 -4.81
C ILE A 245 -16.72 20.12 -6.06
N ASP A 246 -17.43 19.76 -7.12
CA ASP A 246 -16.84 19.57 -8.45
C ASP A 246 -16.76 20.92 -9.16
N LEU A 247 -15.55 21.35 -9.52
CA LEU A 247 -15.31 22.60 -10.26
C LEU A 247 -15.11 22.35 -11.76
N SER A 248 -15.28 21.12 -12.23
CA SER A 248 -14.97 20.75 -13.62
C SER A 248 -16.11 21.11 -14.58
N ALA A 249 -15.78 21.54 -15.81
CA ALA A 249 -16.78 21.94 -16.80
C ALA A 249 -17.64 20.76 -17.31
N ASN A 250 -17.08 19.56 -17.38
CA ASN A 250 -17.75 18.34 -17.86
C ASN A 250 -18.31 17.48 -16.70
N GLY A 251 -18.69 18.12 -15.60
CA GLY A 251 -19.20 17.45 -14.40
C GLY A 251 -20.40 16.55 -14.73
N ASN A 252 -20.28 15.26 -14.40
CA ASN A 252 -21.35 14.35 -13.97
C ASN A 252 -20.94 12.87 -14.00
N SER A 253 -19.78 12.49 -14.58
CA SER A 253 -19.35 11.08 -14.52
C SER A 253 -18.83 10.73 -13.12
N GLN A 254 -19.42 9.69 -12.52
CA GLN A 254 -18.95 9.16 -11.25
C GLN A 254 -17.57 8.52 -11.43
N LEU A 255 -16.68 8.72 -10.46
CA LEU A 255 -15.36 8.09 -10.48
C LEU A 255 -15.51 6.59 -10.46
N SER A 256 -14.79 5.92 -11.36
CA SER A 256 -14.88 4.48 -11.49
C SER A 256 -13.64 3.89 -12.15
N TYR A 257 -13.47 2.59 -11.99
CA TYR A 257 -12.47 1.81 -12.70
C TYR A 257 -13.04 0.43 -13.02
N GLN A 258 -12.46 -0.23 -14.01
CA GLN A 258 -12.86 -1.56 -14.41
C GLN A 258 -11.96 -2.61 -13.73
N ILE A 259 -12.57 -3.70 -13.26
CA ILE A 259 -11.90 -4.93 -12.83
C ILE A 259 -12.68 -6.08 -13.48
N ASP A 260 -11.99 -6.95 -14.21
CA ASP A 260 -12.66 -7.95 -15.04
C ASP A 260 -13.72 -7.27 -15.97
N ASP A 261 -14.95 -7.76 -15.98
CA ASP A 261 -16.10 -7.20 -16.68
C ASP A 261 -17.00 -6.34 -15.76
N CYS A 262 -16.50 -5.94 -14.58
CA CYS A 262 -17.22 -5.13 -13.61
C CYS A 262 -16.72 -3.67 -13.59
N GLN A 263 -17.65 -2.71 -13.61
CA GLN A 263 -17.37 -1.29 -13.38
C GLN A 263 -17.57 -0.95 -11.91
N LEU A 264 -16.49 -0.60 -11.20
CA LEU A 264 -16.54 -0.27 -9.78
C LEU A 264 -16.49 1.24 -9.61
N TYR A 265 -17.57 1.78 -9.07
CA TYR A 265 -17.68 3.19 -8.72
C TYR A 265 -17.13 3.43 -7.33
N PHE A 266 -16.53 4.61 -7.13
CA PHE A 266 -15.94 5.02 -5.85
C PHE A 266 -16.07 6.54 -5.67
N SER A 267 -15.83 7.00 -4.45
CA SER A 267 -15.67 8.41 -4.09
C SER A 267 -14.21 8.73 -3.81
N PRO A 268 -13.78 10.00 -3.88
CA PRO A 268 -12.37 10.37 -3.69
C PRO A 268 -11.70 9.82 -2.41
N ARG A 269 -12.48 9.73 -1.32
CA ARG A 269 -12.05 9.25 -0.01
C ARG A 269 -11.93 7.73 0.08
N ASP A 270 -12.57 7.01 -0.83
CA ASP A 270 -12.62 5.55 -0.82
C ASP A 270 -11.24 4.98 -1.16
N PHE A 271 -10.95 3.81 -0.59
CA PHE A 271 -9.74 3.07 -0.91
C PHE A 271 -9.88 2.41 -2.29
N ILE A 272 -8.84 2.52 -3.11
CA ILE A 272 -8.70 1.79 -4.37
C ILE A 272 -7.26 1.30 -4.45
N GLN A 273 -7.06 0.16 -5.11
CA GLN A 273 -5.70 -0.34 -5.35
C GLN A 273 -4.90 0.64 -6.20
N VAL A 274 -3.66 0.92 -5.82
CA VAL A 274 -2.86 1.96 -6.48
C VAL A 274 -2.19 1.48 -7.76
N ASN A 275 -2.01 0.17 -7.94
CA ASN A 275 -1.51 -0.44 -9.15
C ASN A 275 -2.67 -1.15 -9.86
N ALA A 276 -3.14 -0.57 -10.97
CA ALA A 276 -4.33 -1.08 -11.66
C ALA A 276 -4.07 -2.45 -12.32
N GLU A 277 -2.94 -2.60 -13.01
CA GLU A 277 -2.63 -3.83 -13.74
C GLU A 277 -2.33 -4.98 -12.77
N LEU A 278 -1.60 -4.71 -11.68
CA LEU A 278 -1.37 -5.75 -10.68
C LEU A 278 -2.64 -6.11 -9.91
N ASN A 279 -3.56 -5.17 -9.68
CA ASN A 279 -4.87 -5.49 -9.09
C ASN A 279 -5.67 -6.45 -9.98
N LYS A 280 -5.67 -6.26 -11.30
CA LYS A 280 -6.32 -7.20 -12.24
C LYS A 280 -5.72 -8.60 -12.11
N ALA A 281 -4.39 -8.69 -12.21
CA ALA A 281 -3.69 -9.96 -12.07
C ALA A 281 -3.90 -10.62 -10.70
N MET A 282 -3.98 -9.83 -9.62
CA MET A 282 -4.28 -10.31 -8.27
C MET A 282 -5.70 -10.88 -8.18
N VAL A 283 -6.71 -10.22 -8.72
CA VAL A 283 -8.10 -10.71 -8.74
C VAL A 283 -8.21 -11.99 -9.57
N GLU A 284 -7.60 -12.02 -10.76
CA GLU A 284 -7.55 -13.22 -11.62
C GLU A 284 -6.87 -14.39 -10.90
N GLN A 285 -5.74 -14.14 -10.22
CA GLN A 285 -5.02 -15.15 -9.48
C GLN A 285 -5.83 -15.69 -8.30
N ALA A 286 -6.54 -14.82 -7.57
CA ALA A 286 -7.39 -15.18 -6.45
C ALA A 286 -8.53 -16.12 -6.89
N ILE A 287 -9.22 -15.78 -7.99
CA ILE A 287 -10.25 -16.61 -8.60
C ILE A 287 -9.68 -17.98 -9.01
N ALA A 288 -8.52 -17.99 -9.65
CA ALA A 288 -7.87 -19.23 -10.09
C ALA A 288 -7.47 -20.13 -8.91
N TRP A 289 -6.90 -19.56 -7.83
CA TRP A 289 -6.46 -20.31 -6.65
C TRP A 289 -7.62 -20.88 -5.84
N LEU A 290 -8.70 -20.12 -5.71
CA LEU A 290 -9.95 -20.62 -5.13
C LEU A 290 -10.59 -21.71 -6.00
N SER A 291 -10.27 -21.74 -7.30
CA SER A 291 -10.80 -22.70 -8.28
C SER A 291 -12.33 -22.67 -8.26
N LEU A 292 -12.88 -21.49 -8.52
CA LEU A 292 -14.30 -21.20 -8.35
C LEU A 292 -15.18 -21.83 -9.43
N ASP A 293 -16.36 -22.32 -9.03
CA ASP A 293 -17.43 -22.78 -9.92
C ASP A 293 -18.83 -22.44 -9.37
N MET A 294 -19.85 -22.70 -10.18
CA MET A 294 -21.25 -22.32 -9.91
C MET A 294 -21.90 -23.05 -8.72
N ASN A 295 -21.24 -24.00 -8.07
CA ASN A 295 -21.70 -24.63 -6.83
C ASN A 295 -21.17 -23.95 -5.57
N ASP A 296 -20.21 -23.02 -5.72
CA ASP A 296 -19.57 -22.39 -4.57
C ASP A 296 -20.44 -21.33 -3.90
N SER A 297 -20.34 -21.27 -2.57
CA SER A 297 -20.84 -20.18 -1.75
C SER A 297 -19.65 -19.54 -1.03
N VAL A 298 -19.34 -18.30 -1.40
CA VAL A 298 -18.10 -17.64 -0.99
C VAL A 298 -18.37 -16.56 0.05
N LEU A 299 -17.53 -16.51 1.08
CA LEU A 299 -17.50 -15.41 2.05
C LEU A 299 -16.27 -14.53 1.78
N ASP A 300 -16.49 -13.25 1.47
CA ASP A 300 -15.47 -12.23 1.22
C ASP A 300 -15.40 -11.26 2.40
N LEU A 301 -14.31 -11.32 3.17
CA LEU A 301 -14.10 -10.52 4.36
C LEU A 301 -13.19 -9.32 4.07
N PHE A 302 -13.50 -8.17 4.67
CA PHE A 302 -12.86 -6.88 4.37
C PHE A 302 -13.08 -6.50 2.90
N CYS A 303 -14.29 -6.74 2.40
CA CYS A 303 -14.59 -6.69 0.97
C CYS A 303 -14.57 -5.27 0.36
N GLY A 304 -14.53 -4.24 1.22
CA GLY A 304 -14.51 -2.84 0.81
C GLY A 304 -15.68 -2.52 -0.12
N LEU A 305 -15.36 -2.01 -1.31
CA LEU A 305 -16.34 -1.63 -2.34
C LEU A 305 -16.63 -2.74 -3.37
N GLY A 306 -16.14 -3.96 -3.15
CA GLY A 306 -16.41 -5.14 -3.97
C GLY A 306 -15.33 -5.50 -5.01
N ASN A 307 -14.06 -5.20 -4.75
CA ASN A 307 -12.95 -5.46 -5.70
C ASN A 307 -12.81 -6.93 -6.09
N PHE A 308 -12.89 -7.83 -5.11
CA PHE A 308 -12.95 -9.28 -5.34
C PHE A 308 -14.39 -9.78 -5.46
N SER A 309 -15.28 -9.23 -4.64
CA SER A 309 -16.65 -9.71 -4.50
C SER A 309 -17.42 -9.79 -5.82
N LEU A 310 -17.34 -8.74 -6.65
CA LEU A 310 -18.15 -8.69 -7.87
C LEU A 310 -17.64 -9.65 -8.96
N PRO A 311 -16.33 -9.70 -9.27
CA PRO A 311 -15.79 -10.74 -10.15
C PRO A 311 -16.07 -12.16 -9.65
N ILE A 312 -15.96 -12.42 -8.34
CA ILE A 312 -16.24 -13.73 -7.76
C ILE A 312 -17.73 -14.09 -7.91
N ALA A 313 -18.64 -13.18 -7.55
CA ALA A 313 -20.08 -13.41 -7.59
C ALA A 313 -20.56 -13.85 -9.00
N LYS A 314 -19.94 -13.37 -10.08
CA LYS A 314 -20.27 -13.80 -11.46
C LYS A 314 -19.92 -15.26 -11.78
N ARG A 315 -19.19 -15.96 -10.91
CA ARG A 315 -18.64 -17.31 -11.15
C ARG A 315 -19.11 -18.35 -10.13
N VAL A 316 -19.95 -17.97 -9.17
CA VAL A 316 -20.33 -18.81 -8.03
C VAL A 316 -21.84 -18.81 -7.81
N ASN A 317 -22.35 -19.73 -7.00
CA ASN A 317 -23.77 -19.77 -6.64
C ASN A 317 -24.17 -18.51 -5.86
N SER A 318 -23.43 -18.20 -4.80
CA SER A 318 -23.72 -17.05 -3.95
C SER A 318 -22.45 -16.46 -3.33
N LEU A 319 -22.50 -15.17 -2.99
CA LEU A 319 -21.43 -14.50 -2.26
C LEU A 319 -21.98 -13.64 -1.12
N VAL A 320 -21.31 -13.68 0.02
CA VAL A 320 -21.52 -12.71 1.10
C VAL A 320 -20.25 -11.91 1.31
N GLY A 321 -20.35 -10.59 1.26
CA GLY A 321 -19.28 -9.66 1.61
C GLY A 321 -19.49 -9.07 3.01
N VAL A 322 -18.42 -8.95 3.80
CA VAL A 322 -18.45 -8.28 5.11
C VAL A 322 -17.40 -7.18 5.17
N GLU A 323 -17.81 -6.00 5.61
CA GLU A 323 -16.96 -4.81 5.69
C GLU A 323 -17.23 -4.03 6.99
N GLY A 324 -16.21 -3.38 7.55
CA GLY A 324 -16.33 -2.62 8.79
C GLY A 324 -16.97 -1.24 8.64
N VAL A 325 -16.89 -0.65 7.45
CA VAL A 325 -17.38 0.71 7.15
C VAL A 325 -18.70 0.67 6.38
N GLN A 326 -19.77 1.23 6.95
CA GLN A 326 -21.11 1.22 6.33
C GLN A 326 -21.12 1.89 4.95
N GLU A 327 -20.40 3.01 4.76
CA GLU A 327 -20.32 3.67 3.46
C GLU A 327 -19.69 2.78 2.38
N MET A 328 -18.82 1.84 2.75
CA MET A 328 -18.23 0.87 1.82
C MET A 328 -19.21 -0.27 1.51
N VAL A 329 -19.98 -0.74 2.50
CA VAL A 329 -21.09 -1.70 2.29
C VAL A 329 -22.13 -1.14 1.32
N ASP A 330 -22.54 0.11 1.52
CA ASP A 330 -23.47 0.81 0.63
C ASP A 330 -22.88 0.94 -0.78
N ARG A 331 -21.57 1.22 -0.88
CA ARG A 331 -20.85 1.29 -2.16
C ARG A 331 -20.79 -0.05 -2.87
N ALA A 332 -20.44 -1.13 -2.17
CA ALA A 332 -20.39 -2.48 -2.73
C ALA A 332 -21.77 -2.93 -3.24
N THR A 333 -22.81 -2.65 -2.46
CA THR A 333 -24.20 -2.92 -2.84
C THR A 333 -24.61 -2.13 -4.09
N ALA A 334 -24.27 -0.84 -4.16
CA ALA A 334 -24.52 -0.01 -5.34
C ALA A 334 -23.74 -0.51 -6.57
N ASN A 335 -22.48 -0.92 -6.39
CA ASN A 335 -21.67 -1.50 -7.47
C ASN A 335 -22.26 -2.84 -7.96
N ALA A 336 -22.71 -3.72 -7.07
CA ALA A 336 -23.38 -4.97 -7.46
C ALA A 336 -24.61 -4.70 -8.33
N LYS A 337 -25.48 -3.78 -7.89
CA LYS A 337 -26.65 -3.35 -8.65
C LYS A 337 -26.28 -2.76 -10.01
N ALA A 338 -25.26 -1.89 -10.06
CA ALA A 338 -24.80 -1.26 -11.30
C ALA A 338 -24.21 -2.26 -12.30
N ASN A 339 -23.72 -3.41 -11.82
CA ASN A 339 -23.18 -4.48 -12.66
C ASN A 339 -24.17 -5.63 -12.90
N GLY A 340 -25.42 -5.52 -12.44
CA GLY A 340 -26.44 -6.56 -12.59
C GLY A 340 -26.11 -7.86 -11.82
N VAL A 341 -25.27 -7.78 -10.78
CA VAL A 341 -24.88 -8.92 -9.95
C VAL A 341 -25.87 -9.03 -8.80
N ASN A 342 -26.72 -10.06 -8.84
CA ASN A 342 -27.86 -10.22 -7.91
C ASN A 342 -27.69 -11.35 -6.89
N ASN A 343 -26.63 -12.16 -7.03
CA ASN A 343 -26.35 -13.30 -6.15
C ASN A 343 -25.33 -12.96 -5.05
N CYS A 344 -25.20 -11.68 -4.70
CA CYS A 344 -24.35 -11.24 -3.61
C CYS A 344 -25.09 -10.36 -2.60
N GLN A 345 -24.66 -10.43 -1.34
CA GLN A 345 -25.16 -9.61 -0.23
C GLN A 345 -23.98 -9.03 0.54
N PHE A 346 -24.13 -7.82 1.07
CA PHE A 346 -23.08 -7.13 1.81
C PHE A 346 -23.57 -6.73 3.20
N TYR A 347 -22.73 -6.95 4.21
CA TYR A 347 -23.07 -6.68 5.61
C TYR A 347 -21.98 -5.86 6.29
N GLN A 348 -22.42 -5.02 7.24
CA GLN A 348 -21.50 -4.28 8.11
C GLN A 348 -21.21 -5.09 9.38
N ALA A 349 -19.94 -5.30 9.70
CA ALA A 349 -19.51 -5.88 10.97
C ALA A 349 -18.06 -5.52 11.33
N ASP A 350 -17.73 -5.44 12.62
CA ASP A 350 -16.34 -5.30 13.07
C ASP A 350 -15.61 -6.66 13.04
N LEU A 351 -14.94 -6.92 11.94
CA LEU A 351 -14.14 -8.14 11.72
C LEU A 351 -12.90 -8.24 12.63
N ASN A 352 -12.57 -7.21 13.40
CA ASN A 352 -11.49 -7.23 14.39
C ASN A 352 -11.98 -7.52 15.81
N ALA A 353 -13.29 -7.65 16.02
CA ALA A 353 -13.86 -7.95 17.34
C ALA A 353 -13.39 -9.33 17.86
N GLU A 354 -13.05 -9.41 19.15
CA GLU A 354 -12.61 -10.67 19.78
C GLU A 354 -13.70 -11.76 19.74
N ASN A 355 -14.96 -11.34 19.82
CA ASN A 355 -16.14 -12.19 19.74
C ASN A 355 -16.97 -11.81 18.51
N LEU A 356 -16.36 -11.88 17.32
CA LEU A 356 -17.06 -11.65 16.06
C LEU A 356 -18.27 -12.59 15.97
N VAL A 357 -19.46 -11.98 15.89
CA VAL A 357 -20.70 -12.66 15.57
C VAL A 357 -21.04 -12.31 14.12
N TRP A 358 -21.39 -13.31 13.33
CA TRP A 358 -21.77 -13.08 11.94
C TRP A 358 -23.02 -12.19 11.85
N PRO A 359 -23.05 -11.21 10.94
CA PRO A 359 -24.13 -10.21 10.87
C PRO A 359 -25.42 -10.74 10.24
N TRP A 360 -25.42 -11.95 9.69
CA TRP A 360 -26.59 -12.60 9.11
C TRP A 360 -27.27 -13.55 10.10
N GLN A 361 -28.59 -13.66 10.02
CA GLN A 361 -29.40 -14.52 10.90
C GLN A 361 -29.64 -15.92 10.33
N GLU A 362 -29.44 -16.11 9.03
CA GLU A 362 -29.69 -17.38 8.33
C GLU A 362 -28.52 -18.35 8.52
N ASN A 363 -28.81 -19.66 8.49
CA ASN A 363 -27.75 -20.67 8.39
C ASN A 363 -27.18 -20.69 6.96
N LEU A 364 -26.32 -19.70 6.67
CA LEU A 364 -25.59 -19.65 5.42
C LEU A 364 -24.42 -20.65 5.47
N ALA A 365 -24.35 -21.50 4.45
CA ALA A 365 -23.26 -22.43 4.26
C ALA A 365 -22.26 -21.84 3.26
N PHE A 366 -21.00 -21.77 3.66
CA PHE A 366 -19.88 -21.36 2.81
C PHE A 366 -18.92 -22.52 2.64
N ASN A 367 -18.35 -22.65 1.45
CA ASN A 367 -17.29 -23.63 1.18
C ASN A 367 -15.94 -22.97 0.87
N LYS A 368 -15.90 -21.65 0.62
CA LYS A 368 -14.66 -20.90 0.35
C LYS A 368 -14.70 -19.53 1.02
N VAL A 369 -13.54 -19.07 1.48
CA VAL A 369 -13.36 -17.75 2.11
C VAL A 369 -12.23 -17.00 1.41
N LEU A 370 -12.43 -15.70 1.18
CA LEU A 370 -11.39 -14.73 0.83
C LEU A 370 -11.30 -13.67 1.93
N LEU A 371 -10.09 -13.23 2.27
CA LEU A 371 -9.87 -12.09 3.16
C LEU A 371 -8.71 -11.21 2.69
N ASP A 372 -8.91 -9.90 2.68
CA ASP A 372 -7.89 -8.87 2.38
C ASP A 372 -7.88 -7.77 3.46
N PRO A 373 -7.43 -8.08 4.70
CA PRO A 373 -7.43 -7.12 5.79
C PRO A 373 -6.40 -6.00 5.63
N ALA A 374 -6.62 -4.93 6.40
CA ALA A 374 -5.61 -3.91 6.64
C ALA A 374 -4.38 -4.47 7.40
N ARG A 375 -3.36 -3.62 7.62
CA ARG A 375 -2.09 -3.99 8.27
C ARG A 375 -2.19 -4.60 9.68
N ALA A 376 -3.34 -4.50 10.34
CA ALA A 376 -3.55 -5.14 11.64
C ALA A 376 -3.69 -6.68 11.53
N GLY A 377 -3.94 -7.19 10.33
CA GLY A 377 -4.33 -8.58 10.07
C GLY A 377 -5.81 -8.80 10.36
N ALA A 378 -6.19 -10.08 10.48
CA ALA A 378 -7.57 -10.53 10.62
C ALA A 378 -7.74 -11.46 11.83
N ILE A 379 -6.95 -11.27 12.89
CA ILE A 379 -6.87 -12.20 14.03
C ILE A 379 -8.25 -12.53 14.65
N GLY A 380 -9.15 -11.55 14.72
CA GLY A 380 -10.53 -11.73 15.23
C GLY A 380 -11.41 -12.59 14.33
N ALA A 381 -11.17 -12.57 13.01
CA ALA A 381 -11.94 -13.34 12.04
C ALA A 381 -11.40 -14.77 11.81
N ILE A 382 -10.11 -15.03 12.08
CA ILE A 382 -9.51 -16.36 11.79
C ILE A 382 -10.20 -17.50 12.52
N LYS A 383 -10.49 -17.33 13.81
CA LYS A 383 -11.15 -18.39 14.61
C LYS A 383 -12.57 -18.67 14.09
N PRO A 384 -13.45 -17.66 13.90
CA PRO A 384 -14.74 -17.85 13.22
C PRO A 384 -14.63 -18.55 11.85
N ILE A 385 -13.64 -18.19 11.02
CA ILE A 385 -13.39 -18.85 9.73
C ILE A 385 -13.05 -20.34 9.93
N ALA A 386 -12.19 -20.65 10.90
CA ALA A 386 -11.83 -22.03 11.22
C ALA A 386 -13.04 -22.86 11.68
N GLU A 387 -13.96 -22.24 12.44
CA GLU A 387 -15.20 -22.86 12.91
C GLU A 387 -16.21 -23.13 11.79
N LEU A 388 -16.29 -22.26 10.76
CA LEU A 388 -17.04 -22.52 9.53
C LEU A 388 -16.53 -23.78 8.83
N GLY A 389 -15.20 -23.94 8.84
CA GLY A 389 -14.57 -25.18 8.38
C GLY A 389 -14.65 -25.41 6.87
N VAL A 390 -14.60 -24.31 6.12
CA VAL A 390 -14.59 -24.23 4.65
C VAL A 390 -13.45 -25.04 4.01
N ASP A 391 -13.59 -25.38 2.74
CA ASP A 391 -12.58 -26.12 1.96
C ASP A 391 -11.32 -25.28 1.76
N LYS A 392 -11.49 -24.03 1.31
CA LYS A 392 -10.37 -23.12 1.01
C LYS A 392 -10.50 -21.77 1.70
N VAL A 393 -9.37 -21.25 2.18
CA VAL A 393 -9.22 -19.88 2.68
C VAL A 393 -8.10 -19.20 1.90
N LEU A 394 -8.43 -18.15 1.16
CA LEU A 394 -7.46 -17.31 0.46
C LEU A 394 -7.21 -16.02 1.26
N TYR A 395 -6.00 -15.88 1.79
CA TYR A 395 -5.59 -14.72 2.58
C TYR A 395 -4.66 -13.84 1.72
N ILE A 396 -5.06 -12.60 1.45
CA ILE A 396 -4.24 -11.53 0.88
C ILE A 396 -3.86 -10.54 1.99
N SER A 397 -2.59 -10.11 2.09
CA SER A 397 -2.21 -9.09 3.05
C SER A 397 -0.99 -8.28 2.64
N CYS A 398 -1.00 -7.00 3.04
CA CYS A 398 0.11 -6.06 2.88
C CYS A 398 1.12 -6.06 4.05
N ASP A 399 0.94 -6.96 5.02
CA ASP A 399 1.83 -7.16 6.16
C ASP A 399 2.06 -8.65 6.43
N ALA A 400 3.22 -9.14 6.00
CA ALA A 400 3.60 -10.55 6.15
C ALA A 400 3.67 -10.99 7.63
N ALA A 401 3.94 -10.09 8.58
CA ALA A 401 4.11 -10.45 9.99
C ALA A 401 2.78 -10.80 10.65
N THR A 402 1.76 -9.98 10.40
CA THR A 402 0.39 -10.25 10.84
C THR A 402 -0.20 -11.45 10.08
N MET A 403 0.04 -11.58 8.77
CA MET A 403 -0.37 -12.77 8.02
C MET A 403 0.24 -14.05 8.63
N ALA A 404 1.55 -14.08 8.92
CA ALA A 404 2.20 -15.26 9.49
C ALA A 404 1.66 -15.61 10.89
N ARG A 405 1.41 -14.60 11.74
CA ARG A 405 0.74 -14.79 13.04
C ARG A 405 -0.65 -15.43 12.86
N ASP A 406 -1.46 -14.87 11.98
CA ASP A 406 -2.83 -15.32 11.74
C ASP A 406 -2.87 -16.73 11.12
N SER A 407 -1.91 -17.03 10.23
CA SER A 407 -1.73 -18.34 9.61
C SER A 407 -1.51 -19.44 10.63
N GLN A 408 -0.86 -19.16 11.76
CA GLN A 408 -0.64 -20.13 12.83
C GLN A 408 -1.96 -20.72 13.35
N LEU A 409 -3.01 -19.90 13.46
CA LEU A 409 -4.32 -20.34 13.94
C LEU A 409 -5.07 -21.20 12.91
N LEU A 410 -4.96 -20.86 11.62
CA LEU A 410 -5.49 -21.69 10.54
C LEU A 410 -4.81 -23.07 10.52
N LEU A 411 -3.47 -23.08 10.61
CA LEU A 411 -2.69 -24.33 10.66
C LEU A 411 -3.06 -25.18 11.89
N ALA A 412 -3.19 -24.56 13.06
CA ALA A 412 -3.61 -25.24 14.29
C ALA A 412 -5.05 -25.80 14.20
N SER A 413 -5.87 -25.23 13.31
CA SER A 413 -7.26 -25.64 13.06
C SER A 413 -7.40 -26.66 11.92
N GLY A 414 -6.29 -27.25 11.46
CA GLY A 414 -6.29 -28.34 10.47
C GLY A 414 -6.26 -27.89 9.01
N TYR A 415 -5.98 -26.61 8.75
CA TYR A 415 -5.62 -26.17 7.40
C TYR A 415 -4.14 -26.43 7.10
N LYS A 416 -3.82 -26.52 5.83
CA LYS A 416 -2.43 -26.54 5.32
C LYS A 416 -2.24 -25.35 4.38
N LEU A 417 -1.09 -24.69 4.50
CA LEU A 417 -0.66 -23.72 3.49
C LEU A 417 -0.33 -24.48 2.20
N GLU A 418 -1.15 -24.29 1.18
CA GLU A 418 -1.03 -24.97 -0.12
C GLU A 418 -0.18 -24.16 -1.10
N LYS A 419 -0.39 -22.85 -1.16
CA LYS A 419 0.30 -21.93 -2.09
C LYS A 419 0.58 -20.61 -1.41
N ILE A 420 1.69 -19.97 -1.80
CA ILE A 420 1.99 -18.60 -1.41
C ILE A 420 2.71 -17.86 -2.53
N ALA A 421 2.35 -16.60 -2.77
CA ALA A 421 2.96 -15.76 -3.79
C ALA A 421 3.22 -14.35 -3.25
N LEU A 422 4.29 -13.73 -3.76
CA LEU A 422 4.56 -12.32 -3.60
C LEU A 422 3.74 -11.57 -4.66
N LEU A 423 3.03 -10.53 -4.23
CA LEU A 423 2.36 -9.58 -5.11
C LEU A 423 3.18 -8.29 -5.11
N ASP A 424 3.79 -7.94 -6.24
CA ASP A 424 4.65 -6.75 -6.32
C ASP A 424 3.87 -5.45 -6.56
N MET A 425 2.86 -5.19 -5.71
CA MET A 425 1.96 -4.03 -5.81
C MET A 425 2.69 -2.69 -5.73
N PHE A 426 3.86 -2.67 -5.10
CA PHE A 426 4.68 -1.48 -4.91
C PHE A 426 6.14 -1.75 -5.29
N ALA A 427 6.38 -1.94 -6.58
CA ALA A 427 7.72 -1.96 -7.15
C ALA A 427 8.53 -0.72 -6.71
N GLN A 428 9.84 -0.85 -6.61
CA GLN A 428 10.78 0.17 -6.12
C GLN A 428 10.66 0.48 -4.61
N THR A 429 9.90 -0.29 -3.83
CA THR A 429 9.66 -0.04 -2.39
C THR A 429 9.88 -1.29 -1.54
N ARG A 430 10.08 -1.12 -0.23
CA ARG A 430 10.18 -2.23 0.73
C ARG A 430 8.85 -2.91 1.07
N HIS A 431 7.74 -2.41 0.54
CA HIS A 431 6.42 -2.98 0.80
C HIS A 431 6.32 -4.37 0.17
N VAL A 432 5.64 -5.26 0.89
CA VAL A 432 5.37 -6.62 0.44
C VAL A 432 3.87 -6.82 0.54
N GLU A 433 3.28 -7.33 -0.52
CA GLU A 433 1.95 -7.93 -0.47
C GLU A 433 2.10 -9.42 -0.72
N THR A 434 1.28 -10.21 -0.05
CA THR A 434 1.37 -11.66 -0.06
C THR A 434 -0.02 -12.23 -0.25
N MET A 435 -0.12 -13.25 -1.09
CA MET A 435 -1.32 -14.07 -1.24
C MET A 435 -0.98 -15.47 -0.78
N ALA A 436 -1.79 -16.04 0.10
CA ALA A 436 -1.63 -17.38 0.65
C ALA A 436 -2.94 -18.16 0.55
N LEU A 437 -2.89 -19.35 -0.04
CA LEU A 437 -4.01 -20.27 -0.11
C LEU A 437 -3.85 -21.35 0.96
N PHE A 438 -4.88 -21.52 1.77
CA PHE A 438 -4.99 -22.58 2.74
C PHE A 438 -6.09 -23.56 2.31
N HIS A 439 -5.81 -24.84 2.41
CA HIS A 439 -6.76 -25.91 2.14
C HIS A 439 -6.99 -26.75 3.41
N LYS A 440 -8.24 -27.09 3.69
CA LYS A 440 -8.61 -27.88 4.85
C LYS A 440 -8.41 -29.36 4.56
N THR A 441 -7.67 -30.08 5.40
CA THR A 441 -7.37 -31.49 5.12
C THR A 441 -8.58 -32.41 5.15
N ASN A 442 -9.62 -32.04 5.91
CA ASN A 442 -10.91 -32.72 6.00
C ASN A 442 -12.02 -31.65 6.08
N PRO A 443 -12.60 -31.20 4.94
CA PRO A 443 -13.72 -30.26 4.94
C PRO A 443 -14.97 -30.88 5.59
N ARG A 444 -15.83 -30.04 6.17
CA ARG A 444 -17.07 -30.47 6.85
C ARG A 444 -18.19 -30.76 5.87
#